data_AF-A0A661CKG5-F1
#
_entry.id   AF-A0A661CKG5-F1
#
_cell.length_a   1.000
_cell.length_b   1.000
_cell.length_c   1.000
_cell.angle_alpha   90.00
_cell.angle_beta   90.00
_cell.angle_gamma   90.00
#
_symmetry.space_group_name_H-M   'P 1'
#
loop_
_entity.id
_entity.type
_entity.pdbx_description
1 polymer ?
#
loop_
_entity_poly.entity_id
_entity_poly.type
_entity_poly.pdbx_seq_one_letter_code
_entity_poly.pdbx_strand_id
1 'polypeptide(L)'
;MFFYKLKSSALSSGILCSILIVACSNSYSNVEAVKATSSTADHSKFEILQDKFATGPDVTKACLSCHTEASKQLHKTKHWNWTFTNPDTGREVGKKSIINNYCLAINKNYARCTSCHIGYGWKDKNFDFTSEQNVDCLVCHDTTDTYKKFPTAAGHPNYKDKAFPKGSKKIWKAPDLSYIAQNVAKTRRENCGACHFYGGGGDGVKHGDLDSSMTNPDKKLDVHMGTDGLNFTCSECHTTDGHDVKGSRYNITAKDTHGIDIPGRDDNSRASCESCH
;
A
#
# COMPACT_ATOMS: atom_id res chain seq x y z
N MET A 1 -73.96 -19.49 28.47
CA MET A 1 -74.45 -18.93 29.75
C MET A 1 -73.99 -17.48 29.82
N PHE A 2 -74.90 -16.57 30.15
CA PHE A 2 -74.71 -15.12 30.42
C PHE A 2 -74.67 -14.09 29.26
N PHE A 3 -75.87 -13.59 28.96
CA PHE A 3 -76.37 -12.21 28.71
C PHE A 3 -75.95 -11.31 27.52
N TYR A 4 -76.96 -11.14 26.64
CA TYR A 4 -77.49 -9.92 26.02
C TYR A 4 -77.24 -8.56 26.74
N LYS A 5 -76.96 -7.48 25.98
CA LYS A 5 -77.97 -6.43 25.62
C LYS A 5 -77.37 -5.26 24.81
N LEU A 6 -78.11 -4.86 23.76
CA LEU A 6 -78.00 -3.60 23.03
C LEU A 6 -78.28 -2.38 23.91
N LYS A 7 -77.74 -1.21 23.53
CA LYS A 7 -78.51 0.04 23.44
C LYS A 7 -77.87 1.05 22.48
N SER A 8 -78.71 1.54 21.58
CA SER A 8 -78.50 2.67 20.67
C SER A 8 -78.73 3.99 21.40
N SER A 9 -78.00 5.04 21.01
CA SER A 9 -78.52 6.42 21.00
C SER A 9 -77.65 7.29 20.08
N ALA A 10 -78.25 7.74 18.98
CA ALA A 10 -77.75 8.85 18.18
C ALA A 10 -77.93 10.17 18.94
N LEU A 11 -77.02 11.13 18.75
CA LEU A 11 -77.39 12.54 18.56
C LEU A 11 -76.24 13.35 17.92
N SER A 12 -76.67 14.23 17.03
CA SER A 12 -76.01 15.21 16.17
C SER A 12 -75.06 16.23 16.83
N SER A 13 -74.05 16.65 16.07
CA SER A 13 -73.57 18.04 15.82
C SER A 13 -72.10 17.94 15.38
N GLY A 14 -71.69 18.21 14.13
CA GLY A 14 -71.84 19.48 13.45
C GLY A 14 -70.72 20.43 13.86
N ILE A 15 -69.52 20.30 13.26
CA ILE A 15 -68.49 21.35 13.11
C ILE A 15 -67.59 20.93 11.93
N LEU A 16 -67.67 21.67 10.82
CA LEU A 16 -66.63 21.71 9.80
C LEU A 16 -65.41 22.41 10.41
N CYS A 17 -64.29 21.70 10.55
CA CYS A 17 -63.00 22.34 10.83
C CYS A 17 -62.09 22.11 9.61
N SER A 18 -61.97 23.15 8.79
CA SER A 18 -61.08 23.22 7.65
C SER A 18 -59.62 23.11 8.13
N ILE A 19 -58.99 21.96 7.91
CA ILE A 19 -57.56 21.77 8.18
C ILE A 19 -56.78 22.41 7.03
N LEU A 20 -56.21 23.60 7.27
CA LEU A 20 -55.12 24.13 6.46
C LEU A 20 -53.91 23.21 6.64
N ILE A 21 -53.57 22.44 5.61
CA ILE A 21 -52.29 21.74 5.51
C ILE A 21 -51.24 22.80 5.10
N VAL A 22 -50.56 23.38 6.09
CA VAL A 22 -49.31 24.09 5.84
C VAL A 22 -48.23 23.04 5.59
N ALA A 23 -47.91 22.82 4.31
CA ALA A 23 -46.75 22.03 3.93
C ALA A 23 -45.49 22.81 4.30
N CYS A 24 -44.92 22.53 5.48
CA CYS A 24 -43.54 22.91 5.78
C CYS A 24 -42.62 22.10 4.86
N SER A 25 -42.12 22.76 3.82
CA SER A 25 -41.02 22.26 3.00
C SER A 25 -39.78 22.16 3.89
N ASN A 26 -39.48 20.96 4.38
CA ASN A 26 -38.18 20.69 5.00
C ASN A 26 -37.11 20.74 3.89
N SER A 27 -36.51 21.90 3.73
CA SER A 27 -35.26 22.09 3.00
C SER A 27 -34.15 21.41 3.80
N TYR A 28 -34.01 20.09 3.66
CA TYR A 28 -32.79 19.41 4.07
C TYR A 28 -31.70 19.82 3.07
N SER A 29 -30.94 20.85 3.45
CA SER A 29 -29.69 21.19 2.80
C SER A 29 -28.83 19.93 2.72
N ASN A 30 -28.42 19.58 1.50
CA ASN A 30 -27.38 18.58 1.25
C ASN A 30 -26.10 19.07 1.94
N VAL A 31 -25.85 18.56 3.14
CA VAL A 31 -24.53 18.66 3.76
C VAL A 31 -23.67 17.64 3.01
N GLU A 32 -22.84 18.11 2.08
CA GLU A 32 -21.79 17.27 1.50
C GLU A 32 -20.97 16.68 2.64
N ALA A 33 -20.93 15.36 2.73
CA ALA A 33 -20.12 14.66 3.71
C ALA A 33 -18.65 15.00 3.43
N VAL A 34 -18.06 15.86 4.27
CA VAL A 34 -16.62 16.11 4.27
C VAL A 34 -15.96 14.77 4.58
N LYS A 35 -15.34 14.16 3.56
CA LYS A 35 -14.57 12.92 3.71
C LYS A 35 -13.45 13.21 4.70
N ALA A 36 -13.59 12.72 5.93
CA ALA A 36 -12.59 12.89 6.98
C ALA A 36 -11.22 12.42 6.44
N THR A 37 -10.23 13.30 6.47
CA THR A 37 -8.88 12.97 6.04
C THR A 37 -8.27 12.03 7.07
N SER A 38 -8.04 10.76 6.72
CA SER A 38 -7.48 9.75 7.63
C SER A 38 -5.98 9.93 7.90
N SER A 39 -5.37 11.00 7.40
CA SER A 39 -3.95 11.35 7.54
C SER A 39 -3.82 12.56 8.45
N THR A 40 -2.80 12.55 9.31
CA THR A 40 -2.44 13.69 10.17
C THR A 40 -1.72 14.81 9.41
N ALA A 41 -1.29 14.55 8.18
CA ALA A 41 -0.57 15.50 7.34
C ALA A 41 -1.12 15.49 5.90
N ASP A 42 -1.12 16.67 5.29
CA ASP A 42 -1.45 16.92 3.89
C ASP A 42 -0.17 17.33 3.15
N HIS A 43 0.40 16.40 2.39
CA HIS A 43 1.71 16.60 1.79
C HIS A 43 1.73 17.71 0.73
N SER A 44 0.59 18.02 0.10
CA SER A 44 0.50 19.12 -0.86
C SER A 44 0.59 20.50 -0.20
N LYS A 45 0.58 20.59 1.13
CA LYS A 45 0.70 21.86 1.86
C LYS A 45 2.12 22.14 2.36
N PHE A 46 3.05 21.20 2.26
CA PHE A 46 4.43 21.44 2.66
C PHE A 46 5.20 22.18 1.57
N GLU A 47 5.72 23.36 1.90
CA GLU A 47 6.51 24.19 0.98
C GLU A 47 7.71 23.43 0.40
N ILE A 48 8.39 22.62 1.22
CA ILE A 48 9.55 21.81 0.78
C ILE A 48 9.19 20.79 -0.33
N LEU A 49 7.90 20.41 -0.46
CA LEU A 49 7.44 19.49 -1.51
C LEU A 49 6.90 20.21 -2.74
N GLN A 50 6.85 21.56 -2.72
CA GLN A 50 6.52 22.39 -3.88
C GLN A 50 7.73 22.65 -4.77
N ASP A 51 8.94 22.35 -4.29
CA ASP A 51 10.17 22.45 -5.05
C ASP A 51 10.22 21.46 -6.21
N LYS A 52 11.00 21.81 -7.24
CA LYS A 52 11.28 20.89 -8.36
C LYS A 52 12.40 19.92 -7.97
N PHE A 53 12.07 18.63 -7.93
CA PHE A 53 13.06 17.58 -7.67
C PHE A 53 13.72 17.08 -8.95
N ALA A 54 15.05 17.11 -8.99
CA ALA A 54 15.81 16.59 -10.13
C ALA A 54 15.97 15.06 -10.08
N THR A 55 16.05 14.49 -8.88
CA THR A 55 16.27 13.06 -8.66
C THR A 55 15.41 12.50 -7.52
N GLY A 56 15.25 11.17 -7.49
CA GLY A 56 14.59 10.47 -6.40
C GLY A 56 15.25 10.72 -5.03
N PRO A 57 16.59 10.66 -4.90
CA PRO A 57 17.29 11.04 -3.67
C PRO A 57 17.02 12.48 -3.19
N ASP A 58 16.78 13.44 -4.10
CA ASP A 58 16.41 14.81 -3.71
C ASP A 58 15.03 14.83 -3.02
N VAL A 59 14.07 14.02 -3.50
CA VAL A 59 12.77 13.84 -2.85
C VAL A 59 12.97 13.22 -1.47
N THR A 60 13.75 12.14 -1.36
CA THR A 60 14.01 11.47 -0.09
C THR A 60 14.65 12.43 0.91
N LYS A 61 15.58 13.28 0.47
CA LYS A 61 16.18 14.31 1.32
C LYS A 61 15.14 15.30 1.87
N ALA A 62 14.15 15.70 1.06
CA ALA A 62 13.03 16.51 1.53
C ALA A 62 12.14 15.73 2.52
N CYS A 63 11.81 14.46 2.25
CA CYS A 63 11.04 13.63 3.18
C CYS A 63 11.73 13.51 4.55
N LEU A 64 13.05 13.38 4.57
CA LEU A 64 13.84 13.22 5.79
C LEU A 64 13.92 14.48 6.67
N SER A 65 13.51 15.66 6.18
CA SER A 65 13.40 16.85 7.05
C SER A 65 12.29 16.73 8.09
N CYS A 66 11.30 15.85 7.85
CA CYS A 66 10.19 15.59 8.76
C CYS A 66 10.16 14.14 9.25
N HIS A 67 10.55 13.17 8.41
CA HIS A 67 10.55 11.74 8.72
C HIS A 67 11.95 11.24 9.09
N THR A 68 12.57 11.87 10.10
CA THR A 68 14.01 11.73 10.43
C THR A 68 14.48 10.31 10.77
N GLU A 69 13.57 9.40 11.12
CA GLU A 69 13.88 8.01 11.49
C GLU A 69 13.48 6.98 10.43
N ALA A 70 12.73 7.38 9.40
CA ALA A 70 12.13 6.44 8.45
C ALA A 70 13.17 5.64 7.66
N SER A 71 14.22 6.30 7.15
CA SER A 71 15.30 5.60 6.45
C SER A 71 16.07 4.66 7.38
N LYS A 72 16.39 5.09 8.61
CA LYS A 72 17.08 4.25 9.59
C LYS A 72 16.26 3.03 9.99
N GLN A 73 14.95 3.18 10.06
CA GLN A 73 14.01 2.08 10.27
C GLN A 73 14.05 1.10 9.10
N LEU A 74 13.90 1.58 7.86
CA LEU A 74 13.98 0.76 6.66
C LEU A 74 15.34 0.06 6.50
N HIS A 75 16.44 0.71 6.91
CA HIS A 75 17.79 0.14 6.87
C HIS A 75 17.94 -1.14 7.72
N LYS A 76 17.04 -1.38 8.68
CA LYS A 76 17.04 -2.60 9.51
C LYS A 76 16.26 -3.75 8.88
N THR A 77 15.56 -3.52 7.77
CA THR A 77 14.60 -4.47 7.20
C THR A 77 15.17 -5.34 6.10
N LYS A 78 14.46 -6.43 5.79
CA LYS A 78 14.72 -7.29 4.64
C LYS A 78 14.57 -6.54 3.31
N HIS A 79 13.69 -5.55 3.24
CA HIS A 79 13.45 -4.77 2.01
C HIS A 79 14.68 -3.97 1.59
N TRP A 80 15.40 -3.40 2.56
CA TRP A 80 16.65 -2.68 2.31
C TRP A 80 17.84 -3.62 2.10
N ASN A 81 18.08 -4.54 3.03
CA ASN A 81 19.32 -5.33 3.03
C ASN A 81 19.30 -6.49 2.03
N TRP A 82 18.10 -6.98 1.67
CA TRP A 82 17.91 -8.22 0.90
C TRP A 82 18.57 -9.45 1.54
N THR A 83 18.72 -9.42 2.85
CA THR A 83 19.23 -10.49 3.69
C THR A 83 18.24 -10.81 4.81
N PHE A 84 18.34 -12.04 5.31
CA PHE A 84 17.59 -12.57 6.43
C PHE A 84 18.44 -13.64 7.11
N THR A 85 18.65 -13.50 8.41
CA THR A 85 19.33 -14.52 9.21
C THR A 85 18.31 -15.53 9.69
N ASN A 86 18.42 -16.79 9.27
CA ASN A 86 17.53 -17.84 9.75
C ASN A 86 17.82 -18.08 11.25
N PRO A 87 16.80 -18.00 12.12
CA PRO A 87 17.00 -18.09 13.56
C PRO A 87 17.46 -19.48 14.03
N ASP A 88 17.02 -20.54 13.35
CA ASP A 88 17.32 -21.93 13.75
C ASP A 88 18.74 -22.35 13.37
N THR A 89 19.26 -21.82 12.27
CA THR A 89 20.56 -22.23 11.69
C THR A 89 21.64 -21.16 11.77
N GLY A 90 21.27 -19.92 12.08
CA GLY A 90 22.16 -18.75 12.01
C GLY A 90 22.62 -18.38 10.60
N ARG A 91 22.15 -19.07 9.55
CA ARG A 91 22.59 -18.85 8.17
C ARG A 91 21.92 -17.61 7.57
N GLU A 92 22.72 -16.76 6.93
CA GLU A 92 22.19 -15.66 6.13
C GLU A 92 21.68 -16.17 4.76
N VAL A 93 20.40 -15.91 4.49
CA VAL A 93 19.71 -16.15 3.22
C VAL A 93 19.10 -14.84 2.72
N GLY A 94 18.61 -14.80 1.48
CA GLY A 94 17.95 -13.63 0.93
C GLY A 94 18.31 -13.36 -0.51
N LYS A 95 17.71 -12.34 -1.12
CA LYS A 95 17.91 -12.04 -2.55
C LYS A 95 19.37 -11.67 -2.86
N LYS A 96 20.16 -11.22 -1.88
CA LYS A 96 21.59 -10.93 -2.03
C LYS A 96 22.44 -12.20 -2.19
N SER A 97 22.05 -13.32 -1.58
CA SER A 97 22.84 -14.57 -1.52
C SER A 97 22.23 -15.75 -2.27
N ILE A 98 20.93 -15.73 -2.58
CA ILE A 98 20.25 -16.84 -3.24
C ILE A 98 20.53 -16.87 -4.74
N ILE A 99 20.74 -18.09 -5.23
CA ILE A 99 20.78 -18.43 -6.66
C ILE A 99 19.44 -19.09 -7.01
N ASN A 100 18.82 -18.66 -8.10
CA ASN A 100 17.63 -19.30 -8.67
C ASN A 100 17.86 -19.73 -10.12
N ASN A 101 16.90 -20.43 -10.71
CA ASN A 101 16.94 -20.89 -12.10
C ASN A 101 16.35 -19.88 -13.11
N TYR A 102 16.10 -18.63 -12.70
CA TYR A 102 15.54 -17.58 -13.54
C TYR A 102 16.62 -16.55 -13.92
N CYS A 103 16.79 -15.48 -13.14
CA CYS A 103 17.85 -14.49 -13.35
C CYS A 103 19.17 -14.86 -12.64
N LEU A 104 19.31 -16.10 -12.15
CA LEU A 104 20.46 -16.60 -11.40
C LEU A 104 20.73 -15.86 -10.09
N ALA A 105 21.51 -14.79 -10.12
CA ALA A 105 21.97 -14.07 -8.93
C ALA A 105 22.10 -12.56 -9.20
N ILE A 106 21.93 -11.75 -8.16
CA ILE A 106 21.99 -10.27 -8.27
C ILE A 106 23.31 -9.77 -8.86
N ASN A 107 24.43 -10.43 -8.50
CA ASN A 107 25.76 -10.00 -8.92
C ASN A 107 26.05 -10.15 -10.42
N LYS A 108 25.15 -10.81 -11.16
CA LYS A 108 25.22 -10.90 -12.61
C LYS A 108 24.58 -9.69 -13.29
N ASN A 109 23.61 -9.02 -12.66
CA ASN A 109 22.94 -7.87 -13.23
C ASN A 109 22.26 -7.00 -12.16
N TYR A 110 23.06 -6.29 -11.36
CA TYR A 110 22.55 -5.41 -10.30
C TYR A 110 21.50 -4.44 -10.82
N ALA A 111 21.83 -3.63 -11.83
CA ALA A 111 20.97 -2.56 -12.31
C ALA A 111 19.57 -3.02 -12.76
N ARG A 112 19.45 -4.25 -13.30
CA ARG A 112 18.15 -4.85 -13.61
C ARG A 112 17.47 -5.37 -12.35
N CYS A 113 18.17 -6.13 -11.52
CA CYS A 113 17.60 -6.74 -10.32
C CYS A 113 17.09 -5.70 -9.31
N THR A 114 17.83 -4.61 -9.12
CA THR A 114 17.56 -3.53 -8.15
C THR A 114 16.54 -2.51 -8.64
N SER A 115 16.00 -2.69 -9.85
CA SER A 115 14.74 -2.00 -10.22
C SER A 115 13.56 -2.38 -9.31
N CYS A 116 13.67 -3.48 -8.55
CA CYS A 116 12.72 -3.86 -7.49
C CYS A 116 13.31 -3.72 -6.06
N HIS A 117 14.41 -3.00 -5.88
CA HIS A 117 14.93 -2.64 -4.55
C HIS A 117 14.25 -1.36 -4.08
N ILE A 118 14.08 -1.17 -2.77
CA ILE A 118 13.48 0.05 -2.19
C ILE A 118 14.49 1.18 -2.05
N GLY A 119 15.48 1.22 -2.94
CA GLY A 119 16.53 2.22 -2.92
C GLY A 119 17.00 2.61 -4.31
N TYR A 120 17.85 3.61 -4.31
CA TYR A 120 18.37 4.31 -5.48
C TYR A 120 19.87 4.07 -5.61
N GLY A 121 20.32 3.61 -6.78
CA GLY A 121 21.75 3.57 -7.13
C GLY A 121 22.47 2.27 -6.78
N TRP A 122 21.77 1.21 -6.36
CA TRP A 122 22.40 -0.11 -6.14
C TRP A 122 22.77 -0.78 -7.47
N LYS A 123 23.91 -0.36 -8.02
CA LYS A 123 24.42 -0.75 -9.35
C LYS A 123 25.54 -1.78 -9.31
N ASP A 124 26.17 -1.97 -8.15
CA ASP A 124 27.27 -2.92 -7.94
C ASP A 124 27.42 -3.29 -6.46
N LYS A 125 28.50 -4.01 -6.13
CA LYS A 125 28.81 -4.47 -4.76
C LYS A 125 29.17 -3.36 -3.77
N ASN A 126 29.49 -2.16 -4.24
CA ASN A 126 29.93 -1.02 -3.45
C ASN A 126 28.78 -0.07 -3.09
N PHE A 127 27.53 -0.54 -3.15
CA PHE A 127 26.38 0.25 -2.75
C PHE A 127 26.47 0.61 -1.27
N ASP A 128 26.25 1.88 -0.97
CA ASP A 128 26.26 2.41 0.39
C ASP A 128 24.90 2.16 1.06
N PHE A 129 24.82 1.10 1.85
CA PHE A 129 23.65 0.73 2.65
C PHE A 129 23.43 1.64 3.86
N THR A 130 24.34 2.59 4.13
CA THR A 130 24.19 3.56 5.23
C THR A 130 23.55 4.88 4.76
N SER A 131 23.46 5.10 3.44
CA SER A 131 22.96 6.34 2.86
C SER A 131 21.44 6.47 2.99
N GLU A 132 20.98 7.27 3.96
CA GLU A 132 19.55 7.48 4.22
C GLU A 132 18.80 8.09 3.03
N GLN A 133 19.45 8.97 2.27
CA GLN A 133 18.88 9.60 1.07
C GLN A 133 18.70 8.64 -0.11
N ASN A 134 19.35 7.47 -0.08
CA ASN A 134 19.22 6.46 -1.13
C ASN A 134 18.01 5.56 -0.91
N VAL A 135 17.23 5.73 0.16
CA VAL A 135 15.93 5.06 0.33
C VAL A 135 14.93 5.66 -0.66
N ASP A 136 14.14 4.81 -1.31
CA ASP A 136 13.04 5.24 -2.17
C ASP A 136 11.72 5.18 -1.40
N CYS A 137 11.28 6.34 -0.91
CA CYS A 137 10.00 6.49 -0.23
C CYS A 137 8.80 6.35 -1.19
N LEU A 138 8.97 6.76 -2.45
CA LEU A 138 7.87 6.89 -3.42
C LEU A 138 7.37 5.54 -3.93
N VAL A 139 8.25 4.54 -4.04
CA VAL A 139 7.86 3.21 -4.52
C VAL A 139 6.75 2.56 -3.68
N CYS A 140 6.72 2.85 -2.38
CA CYS A 140 5.71 2.34 -1.47
C CYS A 140 4.53 3.29 -1.32
N HIS A 141 4.77 4.60 -1.36
CA HIS A 141 3.80 5.61 -0.93
C HIS A 141 3.15 6.43 -2.05
N ASP A 142 3.58 6.30 -3.31
CA ASP A 142 2.92 6.96 -4.44
C ASP A 142 1.44 6.55 -4.53
N THR A 143 0.53 7.52 -4.67
CA THR A 143 -0.89 7.25 -4.95
C THR A 143 -1.38 7.79 -6.28
N THR A 144 -0.48 8.35 -7.08
CA THR A 144 -0.77 8.94 -8.40
C THR A 144 -0.75 7.91 -9.52
N ASP A 145 -0.20 6.72 -9.27
CA ASP A 145 0.04 5.66 -10.27
C ASP A 145 0.96 6.09 -11.43
N THR A 146 1.71 7.17 -11.23
CA THR A 146 2.67 7.69 -12.22
C THR A 146 4.12 7.37 -11.86
N TYR A 147 4.41 6.99 -10.61
CA TYR A 147 5.76 6.63 -10.21
C TYR A 147 6.14 5.25 -10.74
N LYS A 148 7.26 5.17 -11.45
CA LYS A 148 7.80 3.91 -11.93
C LYS A 148 9.31 3.92 -12.01
N LYS A 149 9.94 2.98 -11.32
CA LYS A 149 11.38 2.70 -11.47
C LYS A 149 11.69 2.24 -12.90
N PHE A 150 12.78 2.75 -13.45
CA PHE A 150 13.21 2.35 -14.78
C PHE A 150 13.87 0.96 -14.72
N PRO A 151 13.53 0.03 -15.63
CA PRO A 151 13.92 -1.38 -15.51
C PRO A 151 15.42 -1.65 -15.39
N THR A 152 16.28 -0.75 -15.90
CA THR A 152 17.74 -0.95 -15.94
C THR A 152 18.52 0.23 -15.34
N ALA A 153 17.90 1.04 -14.48
CA ALA A 153 18.55 2.22 -13.88
C ALA A 153 18.87 2.05 -12.39
N ALA A 154 19.11 0.81 -11.93
CA ALA A 154 19.55 0.54 -10.57
C ALA A 154 18.66 1.17 -9.49
N GLY A 155 17.34 1.06 -9.65
CA GLY A 155 16.36 1.60 -8.71
C GLY A 155 15.87 3.01 -9.03
N HIS A 156 16.52 3.78 -9.91
CA HIS A 156 16.02 5.10 -10.28
C HIS A 156 14.84 5.05 -11.26
N PRO A 157 13.89 6.01 -11.20
CA PRO A 157 12.96 6.26 -12.30
C PRO A 157 13.71 6.90 -13.49
N ASN A 158 12.98 7.22 -14.55
CA ASN A 158 13.51 8.09 -15.59
C ASN A 158 13.51 9.54 -15.14
N TYR A 159 14.62 10.26 -15.27
CA TYR A 159 14.64 11.72 -15.05
C TYR A 159 14.48 12.53 -16.33
N LYS A 160 14.49 11.84 -17.48
CA LYS A 160 14.22 12.39 -18.80
C LYS A 160 13.46 11.36 -19.61
N ASP A 161 12.58 11.85 -20.48
CA ASP A 161 11.89 11.04 -21.47
C ASP A 161 12.91 10.26 -22.31
N LYS A 162 12.73 8.94 -22.40
CA LYS A 162 13.59 8.11 -23.24
C LYS A 162 12.89 6.84 -23.73
N ALA A 163 13.29 6.35 -24.90
CA ALA A 163 12.79 5.11 -25.46
C ALA A 163 13.24 3.89 -24.62
N PHE A 164 12.35 2.91 -24.44
CA PHE A 164 12.71 1.61 -23.87
C PHE A 164 11.81 0.47 -24.39
N PRO A 165 12.39 -0.68 -24.82
CA PRO A 165 13.83 -0.99 -24.94
C PRO A 165 14.60 -0.08 -25.92
N LYS A 166 15.93 -0.13 -25.94
CA LYS A 166 16.75 0.69 -26.85
C LYS A 166 16.30 0.46 -28.30
N GLY A 167 15.99 1.55 -29.02
CA GLY A 167 15.45 1.48 -30.40
C GLY A 167 13.93 1.31 -30.50
N SER A 168 13.21 1.20 -29.37
CA SER A 168 11.75 1.17 -29.36
C SER A 168 11.14 2.54 -29.67
N LYS A 169 9.96 2.55 -30.30
CA LYS A 169 9.14 3.76 -30.45
C LYS A 169 8.40 4.14 -29.16
N LYS A 170 8.35 3.24 -28.17
CA LYS A 170 7.71 3.48 -26.88
C LYS A 170 8.60 4.39 -26.01
N ILE A 171 8.17 5.64 -25.85
CA ILE A 171 8.79 6.59 -24.93
C ILE A 171 8.28 6.35 -23.52
N TRP A 172 9.22 6.16 -22.60
CA TRP A 172 8.96 6.13 -21.17
C TRP A 172 9.21 7.53 -20.62
N LYS A 173 8.14 8.17 -20.15
CA LYS A 173 8.17 9.53 -19.61
C LYS A 173 8.94 9.60 -18.30
N ALA A 174 9.57 10.75 -18.04
CA ALA A 174 9.98 11.09 -16.68
C ALA A 174 8.74 11.37 -15.82
N PRO A 175 8.64 10.84 -14.60
CA PRO A 175 7.55 11.17 -13.70
C PRO A 175 7.74 12.58 -13.14
N ASP A 176 6.63 13.23 -12.81
CA ASP A 176 6.66 14.47 -12.03
C ASP A 176 6.86 14.15 -10.56
N LEU A 177 8.11 14.20 -10.11
CA LEU A 177 8.49 13.83 -8.75
C LEU A 177 7.88 14.75 -7.69
N SER A 178 7.66 16.02 -8.00
CA SER A 178 7.03 16.98 -7.08
C SER A 178 5.55 16.66 -6.92
N TYR A 179 4.84 16.41 -8.02
CA TYR A 179 3.45 15.98 -7.99
C TYR A 179 3.28 14.67 -7.20
N ILE A 180 4.15 13.67 -7.42
CA ILE A 180 4.11 12.41 -6.68
C ILE A 180 4.36 12.64 -5.19
N ALA A 181 5.41 13.39 -4.83
CA ALA A 181 5.77 13.64 -3.44
C ALA A 181 4.64 14.34 -2.66
N GLN A 182 3.90 15.23 -3.30
CA GLN A 182 2.75 15.92 -2.70
C GLN A 182 1.52 15.02 -2.53
N ASN A 183 1.44 13.90 -3.24
CA ASN A 183 0.32 12.97 -3.22
C ASN A 183 0.71 11.61 -2.60
N VAL A 184 1.74 11.58 -1.75
CA VAL A 184 2.07 10.37 -1.01
C VAL A 184 1.03 10.08 0.07
N ALA A 185 0.69 8.80 0.25
CA ALA A 185 -0.23 8.36 1.29
C ALA A 185 0.08 6.94 1.76
N LYS A 186 -0.87 6.31 2.46
CA LYS A 186 -0.78 4.90 2.86
C LYS A 186 -0.60 4.00 1.63
N THR A 187 0.20 2.96 1.79
CA THR A 187 0.48 1.99 0.75
C THR A 187 -0.79 1.26 0.30
N ARG A 188 -0.84 0.90 -0.99
CA ARG A 188 -1.92 0.13 -1.62
C ARG A 188 -1.35 -1.15 -2.25
N ARG A 189 -2.22 -2.01 -2.77
CA ARG A 189 -1.80 -3.28 -3.42
C ARG A 189 -0.92 -3.02 -4.64
N GLU A 190 -1.18 -1.95 -5.39
CA GLU A 190 -0.41 -1.52 -6.55
C GLU A 190 1.05 -1.19 -6.19
N ASN A 191 1.28 -0.56 -5.04
CA ASN A 191 2.62 -0.19 -4.59
C ASN A 191 3.48 -1.44 -4.31
N CYS A 192 2.92 -2.39 -3.55
CA CYS A 192 3.57 -3.68 -3.30
C CYS A 192 3.75 -4.45 -4.62
N GLY A 193 2.70 -4.45 -5.44
CA GLY A 193 2.61 -5.13 -6.72
C GLY A 193 3.65 -4.69 -7.74
N ALA A 194 4.07 -3.42 -7.71
CA ALA A 194 5.11 -2.88 -8.59
C ALA A 194 6.41 -3.73 -8.59
N CYS A 195 6.68 -4.43 -7.48
CA CYS A 195 7.78 -5.38 -7.36
C CYS A 195 7.32 -6.83 -7.20
N HIS A 196 6.24 -7.08 -6.45
CA HIS A 196 5.82 -8.43 -6.08
C HIS A 196 5.08 -9.16 -7.19
N PHE A 197 4.30 -8.46 -8.03
CA PHE A 197 3.55 -9.08 -9.13
C PHE A 197 4.46 -9.34 -10.35
N TYR A 198 5.49 -8.52 -10.52
CA TYR A 198 6.35 -8.54 -11.70
C TYR A 198 7.75 -9.13 -11.47
N GLY A 199 7.88 -10.03 -10.49
CA GLY A 199 9.15 -10.67 -10.14
C GLY A 199 9.80 -11.35 -11.36
N GLY A 200 11.03 -10.95 -11.70
CA GLY A 200 11.70 -11.44 -12.92
C GLY A 200 11.42 -10.62 -14.19
N GLY A 201 10.52 -9.65 -14.11
CA GLY A 201 10.26 -8.68 -15.19
C GLY A 201 9.01 -8.93 -16.01
N GLY A 202 8.21 -9.95 -15.66
CA GLY A 202 6.90 -10.21 -16.23
C GLY A 202 5.90 -10.53 -15.12
N ASP A 203 4.62 -10.43 -15.46
CA ASP A 203 3.50 -10.59 -14.53
C ASP A 203 3.32 -12.06 -14.10
N GLY A 204 3.21 -12.32 -12.80
CA GLY A 204 3.04 -13.66 -12.21
C GLY A 204 4.20 -14.63 -12.47
N VAL A 205 5.33 -14.17 -13.03
CA VAL A 205 6.39 -15.05 -13.56
C VAL A 205 7.11 -15.85 -12.46
N LYS A 206 7.32 -15.23 -11.30
CA LYS A 206 8.12 -15.84 -10.22
C LYS A 206 7.26 -16.39 -9.07
N HIS A 207 6.10 -15.79 -8.85
CA HIS A 207 5.16 -16.12 -7.79
C HIS A 207 3.79 -16.19 -8.46
N GLY A 208 3.28 -17.41 -8.70
CA GLY A 208 2.01 -17.61 -9.40
C GLY A 208 0.78 -17.25 -8.55
N ASP A 209 1.00 -17.03 -7.25
CA ASP A 209 0.03 -16.59 -6.25
C ASP A 209 -0.11 -15.07 -6.17
N LEU A 210 0.78 -14.29 -6.82
CA LEU A 210 0.74 -12.83 -6.82
C LEU A 210 1.06 -12.28 -8.21
N ASP A 211 0.05 -11.78 -8.90
CA ASP A 211 0.12 -11.13 -10.22
C ASP A 211 -0.73 -9.85 -10.25
N SER A 212 -0.77 -9.16 -11.39
CA SER A 212 -1.49 -7.89 -11.57
C SER A 212 -2.99 -7.98 -11.29
N SER A 213 -3.60 -9.16 -11.36
CA SER A 213 -4.99 -9.37 -10.96
C SER A 213 -5.26 -9.02 -9.49
N MET A 214 -4.23 -9.11 -8.64
CA MET A 214 -4.28 -8.79 -7.20
C MET A 214 -4.33 -7.28 -6.91
N THR A 215 -4.24 -6.42 -7.93
CA THR A 215 -4.51 -4.98 -7.78
C THR A 215 -5.97 -4.75 -7.38
N ASN A 216 -6.92 -5.37 -8.08
CA ASN A 216 -8.35 -5.27 -7.81
C ASN A 216 -9.02 -6.65 -7.99
N PRO A 217 -8.72 -7.63 -7.12
CA PRO A 217 -9.27 -8.96 -7.25
C PRO A 217 -10.75 -8.97 -6.86
N ASP A 218 -11.48 -9.99 -7.32
CA ASP A 218 -12.76 -10.36 -6.72
C ASP A 218 -12.54 -11.38 -5.59
N LYS A 219 -13.58 -11.64 -4.80
CA LYS A 219 -13.55 -12.57 -3.69
C LYS A 219 -13.25 -14.01 -4.11
N LYS A 220 -13.54 -14.38 -5.36
CA LYS A 220 -13.25 -15.74 -5.86
C LYS A 220 -11.76 -15.94 -6.09
N LEU A 221 -11.07 -14.89 -6.53
CA LEU A 221 -9.62 -14.88 -6.66
C LEU A 221 -8.95 -14.80 -5.30
N ASP A 222 -9.37 -13.87 -4.43
CA ASP A 222 -8.84 -13.76 -3.08
C ASP A 222 -9.91 -13.26 -2.09
N VAL A 223 -10.20 -14.08 -1.07
CA VAL A 223 -11.29 -13.80 -0.14
C VAL A 223 -11.01 -12.63 0.81
N HIS A 224 -9.75 -12.27 1.01
CA HIS A 224 -9.31 -11.19 1.90
C HIS A 224 -9.11 -9.88 1.14
N MET A 225 -8.49 -9.94 -0.04
CA MET A 225 -8.20 -8.77 -0.88
C MET A 225 -9.32 -8.42 -1.86
N GLY A 226 -10.30 -9.31 -2.04
CA GLY A 226 -11.45 -9.12 -2.93
C GLY A 226 -12.17 -7.80 -2.67
N THR A 227 -12.31 -7.00 -3.74
CA THR A 227 -12.93 -5.66 -3.70
C THR A 227 -14.44 -5.69 -3.40
N ASP A 228 -15.07 -6.84 -3.62
CA ASP A 228 -16.45 -7.19 -3.27
C ASP A 228 -16.56 -7.88 -1.89
N GLY A 229 -15.49 -7.86 -1.09
CA GLY A 229 -15.42 -8.46 0.24
C GLY A 229 -14.69 -7.58 1.25
N LEU A 230 -13.70 -8.17 1.94
CA LEU A 230 -12.92 -7.47 2.98
C LEU A 230 -12.03 -6.35 2.39
N ASN A 231 -11.68 -6.45 1.12
CA ASN A 231 -10.88 -5.48 0.37
C ASN A 231 -9.57 -5.06 1.09
N PHE A 232 -8.91 -6.02 1.73
CA PHE A 232 -7.66 -5.77 2.45
C PHE A 232 -6.55 -5.30 1.50
N THR A 233 -5.73 -4.37 1.98
CA THR A 233 -4.41 -4.12 1.39
C THR A 233 -3.40 -5.08 2.00
N CYS A 234 -2.22 -5.16 1.39
CA CYS A 234 -1.16 -6.04 1.91
C CYS A 234 -0.80 -5.73 3.36
N SER A 235 -0.82 -4.45 3.76
CA SER A 235 -0.42 -3.98 5.09
C SER A 235 -1.46 -4.25 6.19
N GLU A 236 -2.67 -4.70 5.85
CA GLU A 236 -3.66 -5.14 6.84
C GLU A 236 -3.21 -6.44 7.55
N CYS A 237 -2.61 -7.36 6.79
CA CYS A 237 -2.06 -8.64 7.28
C CYS A 237 -0.54 -8.53 7.52
N HIS A 238 0.20 -7.99 6.55
CA HIS A 238 1.63 -7.68 6.69
C HIS A 238 1.80 -6.38 7.47
N THR A 239 1.40 -6.41 8.74
CA THR A 239 1.48 -5.26 9.64
C THR A 239 2.90 -4.71 9.67
N THR A 240 2.98 -3.40 9.89
CA THR A 240 4.24 -2.68 9.92
C THR A 240 4.34 -1.89 11.20
N ASP A 241 5.41 -2.11 11.96
CA ASP A 241 5.85 -1.19 13.01
C ASP A 241 7.30 -0.78 12.71
N GLY A 242 7.59 0.51 12.82
CA GLY A 242 8.89 1.06 12.43
C GLY A 242 9.34 0.63 11.03
N HIS A 243 8.44 0.66 10.03
CA HIS A 243 8.65 0.19 8.66
C HIS A 243 9.06 -1.30 8.49
N ASP A 244 9.03 -2.11 9.55
CA ASP A 244 9.30 -3.55 9.47
C ASP A 244 8.04 -4.32 9.06
N VAL A 245 7.95 -4.61 7.77
CA VAL A 245 6.88 -5.42 7.17
C VAL A 245 6.99 -6.87 7.61
N LYS A 246 6.00 -7.33 8.39
CA LYS A 246 5.95 -8.68 8.94
C LYS A 246 5.64 -9.74 7.88
N GLY A 247 5.87 -11.00 8.23
CA GLY A 247 5.82 -12.14 7.32
C GLY A 247 7.17 -12.44 6.66
N SER A 248 7.48 -13.72 6.45
CA SER A 248 8.73 -14.15 5.84
C SER A 248 8.57 -15.45 5.09
N ARG A 249 9.07 -15.50 3.85
CA ARG A 249 9.23 -16.77 3.11
C ARG A 249 10.27 -17.70 3.73
N TYR A 250 11.23 -17.17 4.48
CA TYR A 250 12.33 -17.95 5.07
C TYR A 250 12.07 -18.43 6.50
N ASN A 251 11.03 -17.90 7.13
CA ASN A 251 10.60 -18.26 8.47
C ASN A 251 9.09 -18.07 8.53
N ILE A 252 8.36 -19.05 7.98
CA ILE A 252 6.90 -19.01 7.86
C ILE A 252 6.31 -19.50 9.18
N THR A 253 5.45 -18.69 9.78
CA THR A 253 4.58 -19.15 10.88
C THR A 253 3.39 -19.87 10.26
N ALA A 254 3.52 -21.18 10.05
CA ALA A 254 2.49 -21.98 9.39
C ALA A 254 1.31 -22.31 10.31
N LYS A 255 1.53 -22.25 11.63
CA LYS A 255 0.50 -22.37 12.65
C LYS A 255 0.77 -21.33 13.72
N ASP A 256 -0.19 -20.44 13.91
CA ASP A 256 -0.16 -19.49 15.01
C ASP A 256 -1.00 -20.01 16.17
N THR A 257 -0.36 -20.22 17.32
CA THR A 257 -1.00 -20.72 18.54
C THR A 257 -1.50 -19.60 19.45
N HIS A 258 -1.20 -18.35 19.11
CA HIS A 258 -1.66 -17.16 19.85
C HIS A 258 -3.15 -16.91 19.61
N GLY A 259 -3.63 -17.23 18.40
CA GLY A 259 -5.03 -17.05 17.98
C GLY A 259 -5.27 -15.68 17.38
N ILE A 260 -6.50 -15.18 17.45
CA ILE A 260 -6.88 -13.89 16.86
C ILE A 260 -6.14 -12.74 17.56
N ASP A 261 -5.43 -11.94 16.78
CA ASP A 261 -4.67 -10.79 17.29
C ASP A 261 -5.59 -9.61 17.66
N ILE A 262 -5.45 -9.15 18.89
CA ILE A 262 -6.11 -7.99 19.46
C ILE A 262 -5.16 -6.77 19.37
N PRO A 263 -5.53 -5.70 18.64
CA PRO A 263 -4.73 -4.49 18.57
C PRO A 263 -4.33 -3.96 19.96
N GLY A 264 -3.02 -3.75 20.18
CA GLY A 264 -2.48 -3.15 21.39
C GLY A 264 -2.26 -4.10 22.58
N ARG A 265 -2.44 -5.42 22.40
CA ARG A 265 -2.14 -6.43 23.43
C ARG A 265 -1.15 -7.51 23.00
N ASP A 266 -0.99 -7.72 21.70
CA ASP A 266 -0.26 -8.86 21.14
C ASP A 266 1.05 -8.43 20.46
N ASP A 267 1.71 -9.39 19.80
CA ASP A 267 3.05 -9.23 19.19
C ASP A 267 3.09 -8.26 17.98
N ASN A 268 1.93 -7.66 17.66
CA ASN A 268 1.67 -6.73 16.57
C ASN A 268 1.93 -7.32 15.17
N SER A 269 1.95 -8.65 15.01
CA SER A 269 2.17 -9.34 13.73
C SER A 269 0.94 -10.13 13.30
N ARG A 270 0.17 -9.61 12.33
CA ARG A 270 -0.99 -10.34 11.76
C ARG A 270 -0.67 -11.23 10.57
N ALA A 271 0.62 -11.56 10.38
CA ALA A 271 1.11 -12.26 9.20
C ALA A 271 0.94 -13.80 9.28
N SER A 272 -0.12 -14.26 9.95
CA SER A 272 -0.55 -15.66 10.03
C SER A 272 -2.04 -15.76 9.64
N CYS A 273 -2.51 -16.97 9.31
CA CYS A 273 -3.94 -17.15 8.97
C CYS A 273 -4.81 -17.02 10.23
N GLU A 274 -4.36 -17.58 11.34
CA GLU A 274 -5.08 -17.63 12.61
C GLU A 274 -5.08 -16.29 13.35
N SER A 275 -4.20 -15.34 13.00
CA SER A 275 -4.26 -13.95 13.48
C SER A 275 -5.60 -13.26 13.21
N CYS A 276 -6.38 -13.75 12.24
CA CYS A 276 -7.66 -13.17 11.83
C CYS A 276 -8.86 -14.13 11.89
N HIS A 277 -8.64 -15.43 12.17
CA HIS A 277 -9.67 -16.50 12.16
C HIS A 277 -9.47 -17.46 13.32
#